data_AF-A0AAW0FTT7-F1
#
_entry.id   AF-A0AAW0FTT7-F1
#
_cell.length_a   1.000
_cell.length_b   1.000
_cell.length_c   1.000
_cell.angle_alpha   90.00
_cell.angle_beta   90.00
_cell.angle_gamma   90.00
#
_symmetry.space_group_name_H-M   'P 1'
#
loop_
_entity.id
_entity.type
_entity.pdbx_description
1 polymer ?
#
loop_
_entity_poly.entity_id
_entity_poly.type
_entity_poly.pdbx_seq_one_letter_code
_entity_poly.pdbx_strand_id
1 'polypeptide(L)'
;MEDQKVTPISRDVDPLGILASVEGGMYTSNNQVQYFERLLKKDKWIYNAIKPQAIRLGHLVEVQCTFSAVPTGPTKYRLIPKLQSICILDRVVENVRTSI
;
A
#
# COMPACT_ATOMS: atom_id res chain seq x y z
N MET A 1 -9.62 17.47 16.71
CA MET A 1 -9.59 16.48 15.61
C MET A 1 -9.28 17.28 14.37
N GLU A 2 -8.08 17.14 13.80
CA GLU A 2 -7.73 17.88 12.58
C GLU A 2 -8.66 17.44 11.45
N ASP A 3 -9.24 18.41 10.75
CA ASP A 3 -10.07 18.17 9.57
C ASP A 3 -9.22 17.47 8.49
N GLN A 4 -9.44 16.16 8.33
CA GLN A 4 -8.77 15.41 7.26
C GLN A 4 -9.36 15.84 5.91
N LYS A 5 -8.55 16.56 5.15
CA LYS A 5 -8.91 16.98 3.79
C LYS A 5 -9.08 15.74 2.89
N VAL A 6 -10.28 15.59 2.33
CA VAL A 6 -10.53 14.64 1.24
C VAL A 6 -9.74 15.07 0.02
N THR A 7 -9.05 14.11 -0.58
CA THR A 7 -8.23 14.31 -1.77
C THR A 7 -8.75 13.42 -2.90
N PRO A 8 -8.69 13.86 -4.17
CA PRO A 8 -9.01 12.99 -5.29
C PRO A 8 -8.04 11.81 -5.37
N ILE A 9 -8.55 10.63 -5.73
CA ILE A 9 -7.71 9.45 -5.99
C ILE A 9 -7.05 9.63 -7.36
N SER A 10 -5.73 9.47 -7.44
CA SER A 10 -5.00 9.52 -8.70
C SER A 10 -5.37 8.34 -9.59
N ARG A 11 -5.45 8.55 -10.91
CA ARG A 11 -5.60 7.46 -11.91
C ARG A 11 -4.44 6.47 -11.88
N ASP A 12 -3.28 6.86 -11.37
CA ASP A 12 -2.16 5.94 -11.19
C ASP A 12 -2.49 4.86 -10.13
N VAL A 13 -3.27 5.25 -9.11
CA VAL A 13 -3.67 4.40 -7.98
C VAL A 13 -4.99 3.68 -8.25
N ASP A 14 -5.95 4.37 -8.88
CA ASP A 14 -7.27 3.84 -9.22
C ASP A 14 -7.59 3.99 -10.71
N PRO A 15 -6.89 3.24 -11.58
CA PRO A 15 -7.07 3.36 -13.04
C PRO A 15 -8.45 2.93 -13.52
N LEU A 16 -9.15 2.09 -12.73
CA LEU A 16 -10.46 1.51 -13.07
C LEU A 16 -11.62 2.12 -12.27
N GLY A 17 -11.36 3.09 -11.39
CA GLY A 17 -12.40 3.70 -10.54
C GLY A 17 -12.96 2.76 -9.46
N ILE A 18 -12.30 1.63 -9.21
CA ILE A 18 -12.76 0.61 -8.25
C ILE A 18 -12.67 1.18 -6.83
N LEU A 19 -11.57 1.83 -6.48
CA LEU A 19 -11.41 2.41 -5.14
C LEU A 19 -12.41 3.55 -4.89
N ALA A 20 -12.66 4.38 -5.90
CA ALA A 20 -13.65 5.44 -5.84
C ALA A 20 -15.10 4.90 -5.74
N SER A 21 -15.36 3.67 -6.21
CA SER A 21 -16.68 3.05 -6.15
C SER A 21 -17.03 2.43 -4.79
N VAL A 22 -16.06 2.32 -3.88
CA VAL A 22 -16.28 1.70 -2.56
C VAL A 22 -17.06 2.64 -1.65
N GLU A 23 -18.26 2.22 -1.25
CA GLU A 23 -19.06 2.95 -0.27
C GLU A 23 -18.43 2.93 1.13
N GLY A 24 -18.56 4.05 1.86
CA GLY A 24 -18.12 4.16 3.25
C GLY A 24 -16.62 4.39 3.45
N GLY A 25 -15.85 4.61 2.37
CA GLY A 25 -14.44 4.99 2.42
C GLY A 25 -14.21 6.46 2.06
N MET A 26 -13.20 7.08 2.67
CA MET A 26 -12.70 8.41 2.28
C MET A 26 -11.23 8.34 1.93
N TYR A 27 -10.86 8.88 0.76
CA TYR A 27 -9.45 9.05 0.40
C TYR A 27 -8.92 10.37 0.96
N THR A 28 -8.14 10.27 2.03
CA THR A 28 -7.52 11.41 2.71
C THR A 28 -6.01 11.27 2.64
N SER A 29 -5.27 12.33 2.99
CA SER A 29 -3.81 12.28 3.09
C SER A 29 -3.29 11.10 3.94
N ASN A 30 -4.08 10.68 4.93
CA ASN A 30 -3.71 9.63 5.88
C ASN A 30 -3.97 8.21 5.34
N ASN A 31 -4.67 8.09 4.20
CA ASN A 31 -4.95 6.83 3.51
C ASN A 31 -4.22 6.74 2.16
N GLN A 32 -3.25 7.63 1.91
CA GLN A 32 -2.40 7.53 0.72
C GLN A 32 -1.34 6.46 0.92
N VAL A 33 -1.34 5.46 0.04
CA VAL A 33 -0.32 4.40 0.04
C VAL A 33 0.95 4.93 -0.61
N GLN A 34 2.09 4.69 0.04
CA GLN A 34 3.41 5.01 -0.48
C GLN A 34 4.01 3.82 -1.23
N TYR A 35 4.75 4.09 -2.30
CA TYR A 35 5.33 3.04 -3.15
C TYR A 35 6.83 3.25 -3.30
N PHE A 36 7.60 2.21 -2.99
CA PHE A 36 9.07 2.25 -3.01
C PHE A 36 9.68 1.06 -3.75
N GLU A 37 10.93 1.22 -4.15
CA GLU A 37 11.80 0.13 -4.58
C GLU A 37 13.12 0.21 -3.83
N ARG A 38 13.55 -0.94 -3.29
CA ARG A 38 14.84 -1.09 -2.63
C ARG A 38 15.93 -1.37 -3.67
N LEU A 39 16.99 -0.58 -3.64
CA LEU A 39 18.15 -0.73 -4.52
C LEU A 39 19.42 -0.85 -3.69
N LEU A 40 20.39 -1.66 -4.14
CA LEU A 40 21.71 -1.73 -3.54
C LEU A 40 22.64 -0.72 -4.23
N LYS A 41 23.14 0.28 -3.48
CA LYS A 41 24.07 1.29 -4.00
C LYS A 41 25.25 1.45 -3.04
N LYS A 42 26.47 1.19 -3.54
CA LYS A 42 27.71 1.28 -2.73
C LYS A 42 27.58 0.53 -1.39
N ASP A 43 27.12 -0.72 -1.46
CA ASP A 43 26.89 -1.61 -0.32
C ASP A 43 25.88 -1.12 0.73
N LYS A 44 25.02 -0.17 0.36
CA LYS A 44 23.91 0.30 1.21
C LYS A 44 22.58 0.18 0.48
N TRP A 45 21.57 -0.27 1.21
CA TRP A 45 20.19 -0.25 0.72
C TRP A 45 19.67 1.19 0.70
N ILE A 46 19.15 1.60 -0.44
CA ILE A 46 18.43 2.85 -0.64
C ILE A 46 17.01 2.55 -1.10
N TYR A 47 16.07 3.45 -0.80
CA TYR A 47 14.67 3.29 -1.15
C TYR A 47 14.24 4.46 -2.04
N ASN A 48 13.88 4.15 -3.28
CA ASN A 48 13.43 5.15 -4.24
C ASN A 48 11.92 5.12 -4.35
N ALA A 49 11.30 6.29 -4.38
CA ALA A 49 9.87 6.41 -4.67
C ALA A 49 9.59 5.94 -6.11
N ILE A 50 8.56 5.11 -6.26
CA ILE A 50 8.12 4.59 -7.55
C ILE A 50 6.63 4.87 -7.74
N LYS A 51 6.14 4.65 -8.96
CA LYS A 51 4.71 4.60 -9.22
C LYS A 51 4.14 3.21 -8.92
N PRO A 52 2.86 3.08 -8.51
CA PRO A 52 2.22 1.78 -8.29
C PRO A 52 2.31 0.85 -9.50
N GLN A 53 2.29 1.40 -10.72
CA GLN A 53 2.43 0.61 -11.95
C GLN A 53 3.83 0.03 -12.15
N ALA A 54 4.80 0.21 -11.27
CA ALA A 54 6.06 -0.53 -11.33
C ALA A 54 5.95 -1.94 -10.70
N ILE A 55 4.91 -2.19 -9.90
CA ILE A 55 4.67 -3.50 -9.27
C ILE A 55 4.07 -4.47 -10.29
N ARG A 56 4.61 -5.69 -10.35
CA ARG A 56 4.20 -6.75 -11.28
C ARG A 56 4.13 -8.08 -10.57
N LEU A 57 3.41 -9.02 -11.17
CA LEU A 57 3.43 -10.42 -10.74
C LEU A 57 4.86 -10.95 -10.78
N GLY A 58 5.24 -11.71 -9.74
CA GLY A 58 6.59 -12.25 -9.59
C GLY A 58 7.58 -11.32 -8.87
N HIS A 59 7.18 -10.14 -8.41
CA HIS A 59 7.99 -9.31 -7.51
C HIS A 59 7.84 -9.76 -6.06
N LEU A 60 8.94 -9.77 -5.31
CA LEU A 60 8.92 -9.85 -3.85
C LEU A 60 8.73 -8.44 -3.29
N VAL A 61 7.70 -8.25 -2.47
CA VAL A 61 7.36 -6.95 -1.87
C VAL A 61 7.29 -7.04 -0.34
N GLU A 62 7.72 -5.97 0.31
CA GLU A 62 7.39 -5.69 1.71
C GLU A 62 6.13 -4.82 1.76
N VAL A 63 5.23 -5.12 2.68
CA VAL A 63 4.00 -4.36 2.90
C VAL A 63 3.96 -3.87 4.34
N GLN A 64 3.76 -2.56 4.50
CA GLN A 64 3.48 -1.99 5.81
C GLN A 64 1.99 -1.70 5.95
N CYS A 65 1.39 -2.23 7.01
CA CYS A 65 0.00 -1.97 7.35
C CYS A 65 -0.15 -1.62 8.84
N THR A 66 -1.16 -0.81 9.13
CA THR A 66 -1.56 -0.48 10.51
C THR A 66 -3.00 -0.91 10.74
N PHE A 67 -3.39 -1.13 11.99
CA PHE A 67 -4.75 -1.49 12.36
C PHE A 67 -5.34 -0.38 13.23
N SER A 68 -6.45 0.20 12.78
CA SER A 68 -7.18 1.22 13.53
C SER A 68 -8.45 0.62 14.12
N ALA A 69 -8.63 0.69 15.43
CA ALA A 69 -9.90 0.36 16.07
C ALA A 69 -10.81 1.60 16.03
N VAL A 70 -11.90 1.53 15.27
CA VAL A 70 -12.87 2.63 15.15
C VAL A 70 -14.14 2.25 15.90
N PRO A 71 -14.62 3.08 16.85
CA PRO A 71 -15.86 2.80 17.56
C PRO A 71 -17.04 2.80 16.58
N THR A 72 -17.91 1.80 16.71
CA THR A 72 -19.15 1.64 15.91
C THR A 72 -20.40 1.59 16.79
N GLY A 73 -20.22 1.66 18.11
CA GLY A 73 -21.27 1.68 19.13
C GLY A 73 -20.63 1.71 20.53
N PRO A 74 -21.44 1.69 21.60
CA PRO A 74 -20.96 1.85 22.98
C PRO A 74 -19.88 0.86 23.41
N THR A 75 -19.94 -0.38 22.91
CA THR A 75 -19.02 -1.46 23.25
C THR A 75 -18.46 -2.19 22.02
N LYS A 76 -18.69 -1.62 20.83
CA LYS A 76 -18.34 -2.26 19.55
C LYS A 76 -17.29 -1.44 18.83
N TYR A 77 -16.19 -2.09 18.46
CA TYR A 77 -15.14 -1.51 17.64
C TYR A 77 -15.00 -2.30 16.35
N ARG A 78 -14.81 -1.59 15.24
CA ARG A 78 -14.42 -2.17 13.96
C ARG A 78 -12.92 -2.00 13.83
N LEU A 79 -12.20 -3.10 13.65
CA LEU A 79 -10.79 -3.06 13.30
C LEU A 79 -10.69 -2.81 11.79
N ILE A 80 -10.02 -1.74 11.40
CA ILE A 80 -9.82 -1.34 10.01
C ILE A 80 -8.33 -1.46 9.69
N PRO A 81 -7.91 -2.42 8.84
CA PRO A 81 -6.55 -2.44 8.33
C PRO A 81 -6.35 -1.27 7.37
N LYS A 82 -5.21 -0.60 7.49
CA LYS A 82 -4.79 0.50 6.62
C LYS A 82 -3.46 0.15 6.01
N LEU A 83 -3.46 0.01 4.69
CA LEU A 83 -2.23 -0.14 3.92
C LEU A 83 -1.48 1.21 3.93
N GLN A 84 -0.21 1.20 4.34
CA GLN A 84 0.62 2.41 4.44
C GLN A 84 1.64 2.47 3.31
N SER A 85 2.34 1.37 3.05
CA SER A 85 3.35 1.33 1.99
C SER A 85 3.52 -0.05 1.37
N ILE A 86 4.00 -0.06 0.12
CA ILE A 86 4.48 -1.24 -0.58
C ILE A 86 5.89 -0.95 -1.10
N CYS A 87 6.85 -1.82 -0.79
CA CYS A 87 8.22 -1.70 -1.24
C CYS A 87 8.64 -2.94 -2.04
N ILE A 88 9.10 -2.77 -3.28
CA ILE A 88 9.71 -3.86 -4.05
C ILE A 88 11.08 -4.17 -3.44
N LEU A 89 11.25 -5.38 -2.94
CA LEU A 89 12.51 -5.88 -2.37
C LEU A 89 13.37 -6.59 -3.42
N ASP A 90 12.71 -7.30 -4.34
CA ASP A 90 13.30 -8.01 -5.48
C ASP A 90 12.27 -8.10 -6.62
N ARG A 91 12.75 -8.03 -7.87
CA ARG A 91 11.92 -8.18 -9.07
C ARG A 91 11.83 -9.61 -9.56
N VAL A 92 12.68 -10.50 -9.06
CA VAL A 92 12.68 -11.92 -9.40
C VAL A 92 12.38 -12.69 -8.13
N VAL A 93 11.19 -13.28 -8.04
CA VAL A 93 10.97 -14.38 -7.11
C VAL A 93 11.68 -15.60 -7.67
N GLU A 94 12.79 -16.01 -7.06
CA GLU A 94 13.36 -17.33 -7.33
C GLU A 94 12.28 -18.37 -6.98
N ASN A 95 11.65 -18.95 -8.01
CA ASN A 95 10.87 -20.17 -7.83
C ASN A 95 11.84 -21.19 -7.24
N VAL A 96 11.64 -21.56 -5.97
CA VAL A 96 12.25 -22.77 -5.41
C VAL A 96 11.91 -23.90 -6.37
N ARG A 97 12.91 -24.39 -7.10
CA ARG A 97 12.75 -25.56 -7.97
C ARG A 97 12.38 -26.71 -7.05
N THR A 98 11.10 -27.09 -7.02
CA THR A 98 10.71 -28.41 -6.57
C THR A 98 11.20 -29.39 -7.63
N SER A 99 12.39 -29.92 -7.40
CA SER A 99 12.86 -31.12 -8.08
C SER A 99 11.88 -32.24 -7.74
N ILE A 100 11.16 -32.71 -8.76
CA ILE A 100 10.45 -34.01 -8.76
C ILE A 100 11.38 -35.04 -9.39
#